data_AF-A0A4Q3RX09-F1
#
_entry.id   AF-A0A4Q3RX09-F1
#
_cell.length_a   1.000
_cell.length_b   1.000
_cell.length_c   1.000
_cell.angle_alpha   90.00
_cell.angle_beta   90.00
_cell.angle_gamma   90.00
#
_symmetry.space_group_name_H-M   'P 1'
#
loop_
_entity.id
_entity.type
_entity.pdbx_description
1 polymer ?
#
loop_
_entity_poly.entity_id
_entity_poly.type
_entity_poly.pdbx_seq_one_letter_code
_entity_poly.pdbx_strand_id
1 'polypeptide(L)' 'MAIDLKLDAVTDKATFLDFLVRLQGSLAQEPGDWENHDIAGYLFAIERWTGAWKSFETDNPWKMAATFLMIGKIYE' A
#
# COMPACT_ATOMS: atom_id res chain seq x y z
N MET A 1 -16.29 -9.60 6.14
CA MET A 1 -15.20 -10.46 5.65
C MET A 1 -14.04 -9.52 5.40
N ALA A 2 -12.88 -9.74 6.04
CA ALA A 2 -11.75 -8.82 5.93
C ALA A 2 -11.34 -8.60 4.47
N ILE A 3 -11.03 -7.37 4.06
CA ILE A 3 -10.50 -7.14 2.70
C ILE A 3 -9.06 -7.65 2.63
N ASP A 4 -8.89 -8.74 1.89
CA ASP A 4 -7.60 -9.38 1.67
C ASP A 4 -6.76 -8.58 0.64
N LEU A 5 -5.81 -7.78 1.15
CA LEU A 5 -4.85 -6.99 0.38
C LEU A 5 -3.57 -7.82 0.12
N LYS A 6 -3.55 -8.55 -1.01
CA LYS A 6 -2.41 -9.41 -1.38
C LYS A 6 -1.43 -8.70 -2.28
N LEU A 7 -0.33 -8.19 -1.71
CA LEU A 7 0.79 -7.63 -2.48
C LEU A 7 1.38 -8.64 -3.48
N ASP A 8 1.43 -9.92 -3.11
CA ASP A 8 1.95 -10.98 -4.00
C ASP A 8 1.07 -11.27 -5.21
N ALA A 9 -0.19 -10.83 -5.19
CA ALA A 9 -1.09 -10.97 -6.33
C ALA A 9 -0.89 -9.86 -7.38
N VAL A 10 -0.09 -8.83 -7.09
CA VAL A 10 0.19 -7.72 -8.02
C VAL A 10 1.33 -8.10 -8.95
N THR A 11 1.01 -8.66 -10.10
CA THR A 11 1.99 -9.12 -11.11
C THR A 11 2.08 -8.22 -12.34
N ASP A 12 1.06 -7.38 -12.56
CA ASP A 12 0.93 -6.53 -13.73
C ASP A 12 0.02 -5.32 -13.45
N LYS A 13 -0.25 -4.53 -14.49
CA LYS A 13 -1.12 -3.36 -14.39
C LYS A 13 -2.55 -3.72 -14.01
N ALA A 14 -3.11 -4.80 -14.52
CA ALA A 14 -4.51 -5.15 -14.30
C ALA A 14 -4.73 -5.54 -12.83
N THR A 15 -3.87 -6.42 -12.32
CA THR A 15 -3.86 -6.84 -10.92
C THR A 15 -3.57 -5.68 -9.95
N PHE A 16 -2.79 -4.68 -10.37
CA PHE A 16 -2.61 -3.44 -9.60
C PHE A 16 -3.87 -2.58 -9.52
N LEU A 17 -4.63 -2.44 -10.61
CA LEU A 17 -5.89 -1.70 -10.57
C LEU A 17 -6.91 -2.39 -9.66
N ASP A 18 -6.96 -3.72 -9.69
CA ASP A 18 -7.78 -4.51 -8.76
C ASP A 18 -7.35 -4.31 -7.30
N PHE A 19 -6.04 -4.23 -7.06
CA PHE A 19 -5.49 -3.91 -5.75
C PHE A 19 -5.93 -2.52 -5.26
N LEU A 20 -5.93 -1.49 -6.12
CA LEU A 20 -6.39 -0.14 -5.75
C LEU A 20 -7.86 -0.12 -5.33
N VAL A 21 -8.72 -0.81 -6.08
CA VAL A 21 -10.16 -0.89 -5.75
C VAL A 21 -10.35 -1.55 -4.38
N ARG A 22 -9.60 -2.61 -4.08
CA ARG A 22 -9.62 -3.27 -2.78
C ARG A 22 -9.11 -2.37 -1.66
N LEU A 23 -8.00 -1.65 -1.89
CA LEU A 23 -7.44 -0.74 -0.90
C LEU A 23 -8.43 0.38 -0.54
N GLN A 24 -9.08 0.98 -1.54
CA GLN A 24 -10.13 1.97 -1.33
C GLN A 24 -11.30 1.39 -0.52
N GLY A 25 -11.72 0.16 -0.84
CA GLY A 25 -12.75 -0.55 -0.09
C GLY A 25 -12.37 -0.81 1.37
N SER A 26 -11.08 -1.08 1.64
CA SER A 26 -10.60 -1.41 2.99
C SER A 26 -10.75 -0.25 3.97
N LEU A 27 -10.56 1.00 3.53
CA LEU A 27 -10.74 2.17 4.38
C LEU A 27 -12.21 2.34 4.80
N ALA A 28 -13.14 2.06 3.89
CA ALA A 28 -14.57 2.19 4.16
C ALA A 28 -15.13 1.06 5.04
N GLN A 29 -14.57 -0.15 4.95
CA GLN A 29 -15.07 -1.34 5.65
C GLN A 29 -14.33 -1.60 6.97
N GLU A 30 -13.03 -1.28 7.03
CA GLU A 30 -12.12 -1.62 8.13
C GLU A 30 -11.24 -0.42 8.50
N PRO A 31 -11.83 0.72 8.94
CA PRO A 31 -11.04 1.90 9.32
C PRO A 31 -10.11 1.64 10.52
N GLY A 32 -10.43 0.63 11.35
CA GLY A 32 -9.57 0.21 12.47
C GLY A 32 -8.28 -0.50 12.06
N ASP A 33 -8.20 -0.98 10.82
CA ASP A 33 -6.99 -1.60 10.27
C ASP A 33 -6.05 -0.57 9.62
N TRP A 34 -6.43 0.71 9.63
CA TRP A 34 -5.62 1.83 9.16
C TRP A 34 -4.97 2.51 10.36
N GLU A 35 -3.65 2.57 10.35
CA GLU A 35 -2.88 3.26 11.38
C GLU A 35 -2.81 4.77 11.10
N ASN A 36 -2.87 5.16 9.82
CA ASN A 36 -2.88 6.55 9.38
C ASN A 36 -4.27 7.00 8.96
N HIS A 37 -4.80 8.04 9.61
CA HIS A 37 -6.17 8.55 9.39
C HIS A 37 -6.22 9.83 8.54
N ASP A 38 -5.06 10.39 8.21
CA ASP A 38 -4.94 11.54 7.32
C ASP A 38 -3.80 11.35 6.30
N ILE A 39 -3.79 12.25 5.30
CA ILE A 39 -2.79 12.21 4.23
C ILE A 39 -1.37 12.51 4.74
N ALA A 40 -1.22 13.25 5.85
CA ALA A 40 0.07 13.63 6.37
C ALA A 40 0.77 12.43 7.01
N GLY A 41 0.07 11.67 7.88
CA GLY A 41 0.56 10.41 8.45
C GLY A 41 0.84 9.38 7.35
N TYR A 42 -0.06 9.26 6.38
CA TYR A 42 0.10 8.34 5.25
C TYR A 42 1.38 8.62 4.44
N LEU A 43 1.69 9.90 4.16
CA LEU A 43 2.90 10.28 3.43
C LEU A 43 4.15 10.18 4.30
N PHE A 44 4.06 10.48 5.59
CA PHE A 44 5.17 10.34 6.54
C PHE A 44 5.65 8.89 6.64
N ALA A 45 4.73 7.94 6.71
CA ALA A 45 5.01 6.52 6.67
C ALA A 45 5.81 6.11 5.42
N ILE A 46 5.34 6.55 4.24
CA ILE A 46 6.02 6.28 2.97
C ILE A 46 7.40 6.92 2.93
N GLU A 47 7.54 8.16 3.36
CA GLU A 47 8.82 8.89 3.43
C GLU A 47 9.82 8.14 4.30
N ARG A 48 9.44 7.80 5.54
CA ARG A 48 10.31 7.09 6.48
C ARG A 48 10.82 5.78 5.92
N TRP A 49 9.93 5.00 5.34
CA TRP A 49 10.29 3.69 4.85
C TRP A 49 11.13 3.76 3.57
N THR A 50 10.77 4.66 2.64
CA THR A 50 11.56 4.89 1.41
C THR A 50 12.95 5.47 1.71
N GLY A 51 13.07 6.36 2.70
CA GLY A 51 14.35 6.94 3.12
C GLY A 51 15.30 5.95 3.79
N ALA A 52 14.78 4.87 4.38
CA ALA A 52 15.59 3.80 4.96
C ALA A 52 16.13 2.81 3.90
N TRP A 53 15.64 2.87 2.66
CA TRP A 53 16.01 1.97 1.59
C TRP A 53 17.27 2.41 0.85
N LYS A 54 18.19 1.46 0.62
CA LYS A 54 19.52 1.73 0.05
C LYS A 54 19.56 1.76 -1.48
N SER A 55 18.70 1.00 -2.14
CA SER A 55 18.61 0.97 -3.60
C SER A 55 17.27 0.40 -4.05
N PHE A 56 16.85 0.78 -5.24
CA PHE A 56 15.61 0.36 -5.87
C PHE A 56 15.88 -0.35 -7.19
N GLU A 57 15.82 -1.68 -7.16
CA GLU A 57 15.73 -2.49 -8.37
C GLU A 57 14.47 -3.33 -8.27
N THR A 58 13.59 -3.22 -9.27
CA THR A 58 12.40 -4.06 -9.37
C THR A 58 12.17 -4.46 -10.83
N ASP A 59 11.79 -5.71 -11.04
CA ASP A 59 11.25 -6.22 -12.29
C ASP A 59 9.74 -5.95 -12.43
N ASN A 60 9.10 -5.53 -11.34
CA ASN A 60 7.68 -5.29 -11.24
C ASN A 60 7.37 -3.92 -10.61
N PRO A 61 7.24 -2.86 -11.43
CA PRO A 61 6.93 -1.52 -10.93
C PRO A 61 5.53 -1.43 -10.30
N TRP A 62 4.61 -2.33 -10.65
CA TRP A 62 3.24 -2.34 -10.12
C TRP A 62 3.18 -2.85 -8.69
N LYS A 63 3.90 -3.96 -8.40
CA LYS A 63 4.04 -4.47 -7.04
C LYS A 63 4.74 -3.47 -6.14
N MET A 64 5.71 -2.74 -6.70
CA MET A 64 6.39 -1.67 -5.98
C MET A 64 5.45 -0.52 -5.62
N ALA A 65 4.64 -0.04 -6.57
CA ALA A 65 3.62 0.96 -6.30
C ALA A 65 2.63 0.48 -5.23
N ALA A 66 2.15 -0.76 -5.31
CA ALA A 66 1.27 -1.35 -4.30
C ALA A 66 1.94 -1.42 -2.91
N THR A 67 3.25 -1.69 -2.86
CA THR A 67 4.02 -1.75 -1.61
C THR A 67 4.02 -0.40 -0.90
N PHE A 68 4.29 0.70 -1.62
CA PHE A 68 4.20 2.05 -1.02
C PHE A 68 2.82 2.35 -0.48
N LEU A 69 1.79 1.95 -1.22
CA LEU A 69 0.41 2.20 -0.80
C LEU A 69 0.04 1.41 0.46
N MET A 70 0.59 0.20 0.62
CA MET A 70 0.45 -0.57 1.85
C MET A 70 1.18 0.07 3.02
N ILE A 71 2.41 0.54 2.82
CA ILE A 71 3.19 1.16 3.90
C ILE A 71 2.47 2.37 4.47
N GLY A 72 1.89 3.23 3.62
CA GLY A 72 1.10 4.35 4.10
C GLY A 72 -0.09 3.92 4.98
N LYS A 73 -0.63 2.71 4.81
CA LYS A 73 -1.74 2.18 5.60
C LYS A 73 -1.34 1.68 7.00
N ILE A 74 -0.16 1.07 7.16
CA ILE A 74 0.19 0.20 8.31
C ILE A 74 1.50 0.58 9.03
N TYR A 75 1.94 1.83 8.96
CA TYR A 75 3.18 2.23 9.62
C TYR A 75 2.88 3.20 10.77
N GLU A 76 3.33 2.82 11.97
CA GLU A 76 3.23 3.52 13.26
C GLU A 76 4.18 4.73 13.39
#